data_AF-A0A9W4UBZ1-F1
#
_entry.id   AF-A0A9W4UBZ1-F1
#
_cell.length_a   1.000
_cell.length_b   1.000
_cell.length_c   1.000
_cell.angle_alpha   90.00
_cell.angle_beta   90.00
_cell.angle_gamma   90.00
#
_symmetry.space_group_name_H-M   'P 1'
#
loop_
_entity.id
_entity.type
_entity.pdbx_description
1 polymer ?
#
loop_
_entity_poly.entity_id
_entity_poly.type
_entity_poly.pdbx_seq_one_letter_code
_entity_poly.pdbx_strand_id
1 'polypeptide(L)'
;MITTIDDDTNGFRLNLIPMALSSSDMSSRSLLEATLALASFHIGREEDALKHKVQAIKLLSDSFRSTTEQNRIAQFSTCMMLCVYSVFDSSDTTWNLHLQGAKSVIEAFSRLDRSDPSMAFMVHWLKYHDVFSVYSHRAEPSYTATDKNPELIMTLPESTAYNQQIIGLLGCSPELLGLISNINQLRTWLQTTNPPSARGAALPHLLRIRKRLLHLKQEILVRPGETSGAISHTRITLTAELYRIAALLYLFQVFALLPSTHTQIATLSSATTSQAHPSTLSSSPPSTSSSSAVWWNTSLVGSEDIANIVRQGLAVLDQLEICTSPWPLFIVACNVSDDADRIKMVGIIEAGGRARRVGNYQVVGSLVQAVWKRQDLAANERGEKGGLVVVDWRDLIEEGEMMPSFI
;
A
#
# COMPACT_ATOMS: atom_id res chain seq x y z
N MET A 1 -13.41 -14.98 -3.77
CA MET A 1 -12.50 -13.82 -3.93
C MET A 1 -13.08 -12.89 -4.97
N ILE A 2 -12.84 -11.59 -4.82
CA ILE A 2 -13.40 -10.57 -5.72
C ILE A 2 -12.33 -10.17 -6.72
N THR A 3 -12.71 -10.15 -8.00
CA THR A 3 -11.95 -9.55 -9.10
C THR A 3 -12.68 -8.28 -9.53
N THR A 4 -11.95 -7.26 -9.96
CA THR A 4 -12.52 -6.01 -10.45
C THR A 4 -13.05 -6.17 -11.88
N ILE A 5 -12.34 -6.94 -12.71
CA ILE A 5 -12.78 -7.37 -14.04
C ILE A 5 -12.98 -8.87 -13.98
N ASP A 6 -14.24 -9.32 -14.13
CA ASP A 6 -14.59 -10.73 -14.08
C ASP A 6 -14.81 -11.31 -15.48
N ASP A 7 -13.74 -11.39 -16.26
CA ASP A 7 -13.75 -11.87 -17.64
C ASP A 7 -13.04 -13.23 -17.77
N ASP A 8 -12.76 -13.68 -18.99
CA ASP A 8 -12.07 -14.96 -19.25
C ASP A 8 -10.54 -14.90 -18.97
N THR A 9 -10.10 -13.93 -18.16
CA THR A 9 -8.75 -13.91 -17.56
C THR A 9 -8.77 -14.08 -16.04
N ASN A 10 -9.93 -14.32 -15.43
CA ASN A 10 -10.04 -14.53 -13.98
C ASN A 10 -9.28 -15.79 -13.53
N GLY A 11 -8.04 -15.61 -13.08
CA GLY A 11 -7.17 -16.72 -12.68
C GLY A 11 -7.63 -17.48 -11.43
N PHE A 12 -8.50 -16.90 -10.59
CA PHE A 12 -9.13 -17.67 -9.52
C PHE A 12 -10.08 -18.73 -10.08
N ARG A 13 -10.87 -18.38 -11.10
CA ARG A 13 -11.79 -19.32 -11.75
C ARG A 13 -11.05 -20.28 -12.66
N LEU A 14 -10.16 -19.76 -13.51
CA LEU A 14 -9.62 -20.49 -14.65
C LEU A 14 -8.30 -21.21 -14.35
N ASN A 15 -7.57 -20.82 -13.30
CA ASN A 15 -6.33 -21.49 -12.90
C ASN A 15 -6.48 -22.18 -11.54
N LEU A 16 -6.91 -21.45 -10.51
CA LEU A 16 -6.86 -21.93 -9.13
C LEU A 16 -7.86 -23.06 -8.86
N ILE A 17 -9.13 -22.90 -9.26
CA ILE A 17 -10.15 -23.95 -9.07
C ILE A 17 -9.80 -25.25 -9.82
N PRO A 18 -9.48 -25.22 -11.13
CA PRO A 18 -9.04 -26.43 -11.83
C PRO A 18 -7.83 -27.08 -11.18
N MET A 19 -6.83 -26.29 -10.79
CA MET A 19 -5.63 -26.80 -10.12
C MET A 19 -5.97 -27.54 -8.82
N ALA A 20 -6.84 -26.97 -7.98
CA ALA A 20 -7.30 -27.59 -6.73
C ALA A 20 -8.06 -28.92 -6.94
N LEU A 21 -8.73 -29.10 -8.08
CA LEU A 21 -9.61 -30.23 -8.37
C LEU A 21 -8.97 -31.28 -9.30
N SER A 22 -7.90 -30.92 -10.02
CA SER A 22 -7.32 -31.71 -11.10
C SER A 22 -6.55 -32.95 -10.63
N SER A 23 -6.06 -32.95 -9.40
CA SER A 23 -5.17 -33.99 -8.89
C SER A 23 -5.43 -34.28 -7.40
N SER A 24 -5.13 -35.52 -6.99
CA SER A 24 -5.24 -35.98 -5.61
C SER A 24 -3.93 -35.88 -4.81
N ASP A 25 -2.89 -35.26 -5.37
CA ASP A 25 -1.63 -34.99 -4.66
C ASP A 25 -1.84 -34.05 -3.47
N MET A 26 -0.93 -34.08 -2.49
CA MET A 26 -1.04 -33.32 -1.24
C MET A 26 -1.04 -31.82 -1.52
N SER A 27 -0.27 -31.35 -2.50
CA SER A 27 -0.23 -29.92 -2.87
C SER A 27 -1.58 -29.46 -3.42
N SER A 28 -2.19 -30.19 -4.36
CA SER A 28 -3.53 -29.87 -4.92
C SER A 28 -4.64 -29.98 -3.85
N ARG A 29 -4.59 -31.00 -2.99
CA ARG A 29 -5.51 -31.12 -1.85
C ARG A 29 -5.34 -29.98 -0.85
N SER A 30 -4.11 -29.55 -0.58
CA SER A 30 -3.85 -28.40 0.31
C SER A 30 -4.50 -27.13 -0.23
N LEU A 31 -4.45 -26.92 -1.55
CA LEU A 31 -5.08 -25.79 -2.22
C LEU A 31 -6.60 -25.85 -2.13
N LEU A 32 -7.19 -27.03 -2.32
CA LEU A 32 -8.62 -27.26 -2.15
C LEU A 32 -9.06 -26.93 -0.72
N GLU A 33 -8.35 -27.43 0.28
CA GLU A 33 -8.64 -27.16 1.69
C GLU A 33 -8.52 -25.66 2.03
N ALA A 34 -7.48 -24.97 1.54
CA ALA A 34 -7.36 -23.52 1.72
C ALA A 34 -8.51 -22.74 1.05
N THR A 35 -8.97 -23.22 -0.11
CA THR A 35 -10.12 -22.64 -0.83
C THR A 35 -11.43 -22.87 -0.08
N LEU A 36 -11.64 -24.08 0.46
CA LEU A 36 -12.80 -24.40 1.29
C LEU A 36 -12.78 -23.65 2.62
N ALA A 37 -11.61 -23.41 3.20
CA ALA A 37 -11.45 -22.60 4.40
C ALA A 37 -11.98 -21.18 4.15
N LEU A 38 -11.48 -20.52 3.10
CA LEU A 38 -11.91 -19.17 2.75
C LEU A 38 -13.42 -19.12 2.39
N ALA A 39 -13.92 -20.09 1.64
CA ALA A 39 -15.33 -20.17 1.28
C ALA A 39 -16.23 -20.36 2.50
N SER A 40 -15.86 -21.27 3.41
CA SER A 40 -16.59 -21.55 4.65
C SER A 40 -16.62 -20.31 5.55
N PHE A 41 -15.50 -19.60 5.68
CA PHE A 41 -15.43 -18.36 6.44
C PHE A 41 -16.39 -17.31 5.87
N HIS A 42 -16.33 -17.09 4.54
CA HIS A 42 -17.15 -16.08 3.87
C HIS A 42 -18.67 -16.32 4.02
N ILE A 43 -19.12 -17.58 4.05
CA ILE A 43 -20.53 -17.91 4.26
C ILE A 43 -20.94 -17.94 5.76
N GLY A 44 -20.01 -17.66 6.68
CA GLY A 44 -20.26 -17.59 8.12
C GLY A 44 -20.12 -18.92 8.87
N ARG A 45 -19.37 -19.89 8.33
CA ARG A 45 -19.07 -21.18 8.97
C ARG A 45 -17.62 -21.20 9.49
N GLU A 46 -17.37 -20.40 10.52
CA GLU A 46 -16.02 -20.18 11.06
C GLU A 46 -15.37 -21.48 11.59
N GLU A 47 -16.14 -22.37 12.23
CA GLU A 47 -15.60 -23.64 12.74
C GLU A 47 -15.14 -24.57 11.60
N ASP A 48 -15.93 -24.68 10.53
CA ASP A 48 -15.56 -25.47 9.35
C ASP A 48 -14.38 -24.83 8.62
N ALA A 49 -14.35 -23.50 8.55
CA ALA A 49 -13.25 -22.74 7.98
C ALA A 49 -11.93 -23.05 8.68
N LEU A 50 -11.94 -23.08 10.02
CA LEU A 50 -10.77 -23.42 10.82
C LEU A 50 -10.31 -24.87 10.58
N LYS A 51 -11.24 -25.83 10.51
CA LYS A 51 -10.91 -27.24 10.20
C LYS A 51 -10.19 -27.36 8.85
N HIS A 52 -10.74 -26.73 7.82
CA HIS A 52 -10.17 -26.71 6.48
C HIS A 52 -8.80 -26.00 6.47
N LYS A 53 -8.63 -24.87 7.17
CA LYS A 53 -7.35 -24.17 7.29
C LYS A 53 -6.27 -25.06 7.89
N VAL A 54 -6.57 -25.73 9.01
CA VAL A 54 -5.63 -26.63 9.70
C VAL A 54 -5.22 -27.78 8.77
N GLN A 55 -6.19 -28.36 8.06
CA GLN A 55 -5.91 -29.44 7.11
C GLN A 55 -5.07 -28.96 5.92
N ALA A 56 -5.33 -27.75 5.39
CA ALA A 56 -4.53 -27.14 4.34
C ALA A 56 -3.07 -26.95 4.76
N ILE A 57 -2.82 -26.41 5.96
CA ILE A 57 -1.46 -26.22 6.49
C ILE A 57 -0.74 -27.55 6.66
N LYS A 58 -1.43 -28.57 7.18
CA LYS A 58 -0.87 -29.92 7.35
C LYS A 58 -0.45 -30.52 6.01
N LEU A 59 -1.36 -30.55 5.04
CA LEU A 59 -1.10 -31.09 3.71
C LEU A 59 0.02 -30.33 3.00
N LEU A 60 0.03 -29.00 3.11
CA LEU A 60 1.07 -28.15 2.54
C LEU A 60 2.45 -28.47 3.16
N SER A 61 2.52 -28.57 4.49
CA SER A 61 3.75 -28.90 5.21
C SER A 61 4.31 -30.27 4.80
N ASP A 62 3.44 -31.28 4.71
CA ASP A 62 3.81 -32.61 4.26
C ASP A 62 4.24 -32.61 2.79
N SER A 63 3.61 -31.81 1.93
CA SER A 63 4.00 -31.66 0.52
C SER A 63 5.41 -31.09 0.35
N PHE A 64 5.84 -30.16 1.22
CA PHE A 64 7.20 -29.62 1.20
C PHE A 64 8.26 -30.63 1.65
N ARG A 65 7.87 -31.59 2.48
CA ARG A 65 8.76 -32.66 2.96
C ARG A 65 8.86 -33.83 1.98
N SER A 66 7.88 -33.96 1.09
CA SER A 66 7.86 -34.99 0.07
C SER A 66 8.95 -34.76 -0.98
N THR A 67 9.72 -35.80 -1.29
CA THR A 67 10.71 -35.77 -2.38
C THR A 67 10.10 -36.07 -3.74
N THR A 68 8.87 -36.58 -3.76
CA THR A 68 8.14 -36.99 -4.97
C THR A 68 7.13 -35.94 -5.44
N GLU A 69 6.64 -35.08 -4.55
CA GLU A 69 5.72 -34.00 -4.93
C GLU A 69 6.48 -32.75 -5.35
N GLN A 70 6.19 -32.26 -6.56
CA GLN A 70 6.85 -31.09 -7.14
C GLN A 70 5.86 -30.06 -7.70
N ASN A 71 4.58 -30.13 -7.33
CA ASN A 71 3.59 -29.15 -7.78
C ASN A 71 3.74 -27.82 -7.02
N ARG A 72 4.84 -27.12 -7.32
CA ARG A 72 5.23 -25.85 -6.71
C ARG A 72 4.21 -24.75 -6.98
N ILE A 73 3.52 -24.84 -8.12
CA ILE A 73 2.44 -23.93 -8.51
C ILE A 73 1.24 -24.06 -7.55
N ALA A 74 0.84 -25.30 -7.20
CA ALA A 74 -0.19 -25.53 -6.20
C ALA A 74 0.28 -25.12 -4.80
N GLN A 75 1.51 -25.43 -4.40
CA GLN A 75 2.08 -25.01 -3.11
C GLN A 75 2.07 -23.49 -2.96
N PHE A 76 2.54 -22.76 -3.98
CA PHE A 76 2.48 -21.30 -4.05
C PHE A 76 1.05 -20.80 -3.91
N SER A 77 0.11 -21.40 -4.66
CA SER A 77 -1.30 -21.02 -4.64
C SER A 77 -1.91 -21.25 -3.26
N THR A 78 -1.55 -22.34 -2.57
CA THR A 78 -2.00 -22.61 -1.19
C THR A 78 -1.47 -21.56 -0.23
N CYS A 79 -0.18 -21.20 -0.31
CA CYS A 79 0.38 -20.11 0.49
C CYS A 79 -0.37 -18.80 0.27
N MET A 80 -0.66 -18.44 -0.98
CA MET A 80 -1.42 -17.23 -1.29
C MET A 80 -2.87 -17.30 -0.81
N MET A 81 -3.54 -18.46 -0.91
CA MET A 81 -4.89 -18.65 -0.39
C MET A 81 -4.96 -18.54 1.13
N LEU A 82 -3.98 -19.10 1.85
CA LEU A 82 -3.86 -18.96 3.30
C LEU A 82 -3.55 -17.51 3.69
N CYS A 83 -2.72 -16.80 2.91
CA CYS A 83 -2.49 -15.37 3.10
C CYS A 83 -3.80 -14.57 2.98
N VAL A 84 -4.62 -14.85 1.96
CA VAL A 84 -5.92 -14.19 1.79
C VAL A 84 -6.88 -14.57 2.92
N TYR A 85 -6.94 -15.84 3.32
CA TYR A 85 -7.75 -16.30 4.46
C TYR A 85 -7.50 -15.46 5.71
N SER A 86 -6.23 -15.27 6.07
CA SER A 86 -5.85 -14.49 7.26
C SER A 86 -6.26 -13.02 7.20
N VAL A 87 -6.56 -12.47 6.01
CA VAL A 87 -7.12 -11.11 5.88
C VAL A 87 -8.64 -11.08 6.12
N PHE A 88 -9.32 -12.19 5.86
CA PHE A 88 -10.76 -12.32 6.08
C PHE A 88 -11.08 -12.55 7.56
N ASP A 89 -10.30 -13.41 8.21
CA ASP A 89 -10.41 -13.72 9.62
C ASP A 89 -9.57 -12.74 10.45
N SER A 90 -10.21 -11.75 11.08
CA SER A 90 -9.50 -10.75 11.90
C SER A 90 -8.81 -11.33 13.14
N SER A 91 -9.16 -12.56 13.55
CA SER A 91 -8.46 -13.25 14.63
C SER A 91 -7.17 -13.92 14.15
N ASP A 92 -7.03 -14.11 12.84
CA ASP A 92 -5.90 -14.77 12.21
C ASP A 92 -4.85 -13.78 11.75
N THR A 93 -3.69 -13.87 12.38
CA THR A 93 -2.64 -12.88 12.22
C THR A 93 -1.46 -13.39 11.40
N THR A 94 -1.59 -14.53 10.72
CA THR A 94 -0.47 -15.21 10.03
C THR A 94 -0.32 -14.87 8.55
N TRP A 95 -0.98 -13.81 8.07
CA TRP A 95 -0.97 -13.42 6.65
C TRP A 95 0.44 -13.20 6.11
N ASN A 96 1.31 -12.56 6.89
CA ASN A 96 2.69 -12.25 6.52
C ASN A 96 3.57 -13.51 6.40
N LEU A 97 3.36 -14.50 7.28
CA LEU A 97 4.04 -15.79 7.22
C LEU A 97 3.68 -16.54 5.94
N HIS A 98 2.40 -16.55 5.58
CA HIS A 98 1.93 -17.20 4.35
C HIS A 98 2.42 -16.48 3.09
N LEU A 99 2.43 -15.15 3.09
CA LEU A 99 3.01 -14.34 2.01
C LEU A 99 4.51 -14.63 1.85
N GLN A 100 5.25 -14.68 2.96
CA GLN A 100 6.67 -15.02 2.92
C GLN A 100 6.90 -16.44 2.38
N GLY A 101 6.07 -17.40 2.77
CA GLY A 101 6.06 -18.74 2.19
C GLY A 101 5.86 -18.73 0.68
N ALA A 102 4.88 -17.97 0.18
CA ALA A 102 4.65 -17.82 -1.27
C ALA A 102 5.87 -17.23 -1.99
N LYS A 103 6.53 -16.23 -1.39
CA LYS A 103 7.76 -15.62 -1.93
C LYS A 103 8.92 -16.63 -2.00
N SER A 104 9.13 -17.42 -0.95
CA SER A 104 10.16 -18.46 -0.95
C SER A 104 9.88 -19.57 -1.98
N VAL A 105 8.60 -19.92 -2.19
CA VAL A 105 8.22 -20.95 -3.16
C VAL A 105 8.44 -20.47 -4.60
N ILE A 106 8.02 -19.24 -4.95
CA ILE A 106 8.18 -18.70 -6.32
C ILE A 106 9.65 -18.47 -6.68
N GLU A 107 10.50 -18.13 -5.69
CA GLU A 107 11.95 -18.02 -5.88
C GLU A 107 12.56 -19.37 -6.29
N ALA A 108 12.03 -20.46 -5.75
CA ALA A 108 12.44 -21.83 -6.05
C ALA A 108 11.80 -22.42 -7.32
N PHE A 109 11.00 -21.66 -8.08
CA PHE A 109 10.42 -22.14 -9.35
C PHE A 109 11.50 -22.46 -10.38
N SER A 110 11.36 -23.61 -11.03
CA SER A 110 12.15 -24.01 -12.19
C SER A 110 11.79 -23.20 -13.43
N ARG A 111 12.55 -23.37 -14.51
CA ARG A 111 12.21 -22.77 -15.81
C ARG A 111 10.87 -23.28 -16.36
N LEU A 112 10.52 -24.53 -16.08
CA LEU A 112 9.26 -25.13 -16.50
C LEU A 112 8.09 -24.48 -15.74
N ASP A 113 8.20 -24.37 -14.42
CA ASP A 113 7.18 -23.71 -13.60
C ASP A 113 6.94 -22.27 -14.04
N ARG A 114 8.01 -21.52 -14.34
CA ARG A 114 7.93 -20.12 -14.82
C ARG A 114 7.33 -19.99 -16.22
N SER A 115 7.28 -21.07 -16.99
CA SER A 115 6.68 -21.09 -18.33
C SER A 115 5.20 -21.49 -18.31
N ASP A 116 4.65 -21.84 -17.13
CA ASP A 116 3.25 -22.21 -16.99
C ASP A 116 2.33 -21.00 -17.29
N PRO A 117 1.24 -21.17 -18.06
CA PRO A 117 0.32 -20.08 -18.39
C PRO A 117 -0.28 -19.37 -17.17
N SER A 118 -0.46 -20.07 -16.04
CA SER A 118 -0.99 -19.48 -14.80
C SER A 118 -0.09 -18.40 -14.19
N MET A 119 1.19 -18.34 -14.59
CA MET A 119 2.14 -17.32 -14.14
C MET A 119 1.68 -15.91 -14.47
N ALA A 120 0.95 -15.71 -15.57
CA ALA A 120 0.37 -14.42 -15.94
C ALA A 120 -0.55 -13.85 -14.85
N PHE A 121 -1.23 -14.72 -14.09
CA PHE A 121 -2.05 -14.36 -12.95
C PHE A 121 -1.23 -14.30 -11.65
N MET A 122 -0.42 -15.33 -11.38
CA MET A 122 0.28 -15.50 -10.09
C MET A 122 1.26 -14.38 -9.77
N VAL A 123 2.01 -13.90 -10.77
CA VAL A 123 2.99 -12.82 -10.56
C VAL A 123 2.29 -11.54 -10.12
N HIS A 124 1.16 -11.19 -10.75
CA HIS A 124 0.40 -10.01 -10.37
C HIS A 124 -0.27 -10.19 -9.00
N TRP A 125 -0.77 -11.39 -8.70
CA TRP A 125 -1.37 -11.70 -7.40
C TRP A 125 -0.36 -11.52 -6.27
N LEU A 126 0.83 -12.11 -6.40
CA LEU A 126 1.91 -11.94 -5.43
C LEU A 126 2.36 -10.48 -5.34
N LYS A 127 2.59 -9.83 -6.49
CA LYS A 127 3.13 -8.47 -6.53
C LYS A 127 2.23 -7.48 -5.80
N TYR A 128 0.91 -7.63 -5.93
CA TYR A 128 -0.05 -6.81 -5.20
C TYR A 128 0.06 -7.01 -3.69
N HIS A 129 0.05 -8.26 -3.23
CA HIS A 129 0.15 -8.58 -1.79
C HIS A 129 1.48 -8.08 -1.21
N ASP A 130 2.58 -8.24 -1.95
CA ASP A 130 3.91 -7.79 -1.57
C ASP A 130 3.99 -6.26 -1.43
N VAL A 131 3.46 -5.51 -2.41
CA VAL A 131 3.47 -4.03 -2.36
C VAL A 131 2.70 -3.50 -1.16
N PHE A 132 1.53 -4.06 -0.87
CA PHE A 132 0.72 -3.62 0.29
C PHE A 132 1.23 -4.18 1.63
N SER A 133 1.93 -5.31 1.62
CA SER A 133 2.68 -5.78 2.79
C SER A 133 3.78 -4.79 3.20
N VAL A 134 4.57 -4.30 2.24
CA VAL A 134 5.59 -3.27 2.50
C VAL A 134 4.94 -1.97 2.98
N TYR A 135 3.78 -1.60 2.44
CA TYR A 135 3.04 -0.46 2.97
C TYR A 135 2.69 -0.67 4.44
N SER A 136 2.21 -1.84 4.83
CA SER A 136 1.72 -2.14 6.18
C SER A 136 2.80 -2.07 7.27
N HIS A 137 4.04 -2.43 6.95
CA HIS A 137 5.12 -2.47 7.93
C HIS A 137 5.83 -1.12 8.11
N ARG A 138 6.39 -0.90 9.31
CA ARG A 138 7.41 0.13 9.54
C ARG A 138 8.64 -0.18 8.68
N ALA A 139 9.42 0.84 8.33
CA ALA A 139 10.69 0.60 7.64
C ALA A 139 11.63 -0.21 8.54
N GLU A 140 11.88 -1.47 8.18
CA GLU A 140 12.91 -2.25 8.83
C GLU A 140 14.30 -1.92 8.26
N PRO A 141 15.32 -1.74 9.11
CA PRO A 141 16.72 -1.59 8.68
C PRO A 141 17.28 -2.82 7.95
N SER A 142 16.60 -3.97 8.04
CA SER A 142 17.01 -5.27 7.47
C SER A 142 16.85 -5.35 5.95
N TYR A 143 16.05 -4.47 5.34
CA TYR A 143 16.08 -4.28 3.90
C TYR A 143 17.42 -3.63 3.55
N THR A 144 18.26 -4.35 2.81
CA THR A 144 19.63 -4.03 2.38
C THR A 144 19.76 -2.76 1.52
N ALA A 145 19.22 -1.64 2.00
CA ALA A 145 19.29 -0.32 1.40
C ALA A 145 20.57 0.43 1.79
N THR A 146 21.35 -0.09 2.75
CA THR A 146 22.61 0.52 3.20
C THR A 146 23.72 0.49 2.15
N ASP A 147 23.61 -0.33 1.10
CA ASP A 147 24.67 -0.53 0.09
C ASP A 147 24.29 -0.19 -1.37
N LYS A 148 23.08 0.30 -1.64
CA LYS A 148 22.64 0.57 -3.03
C LYS A 148 22.53 2.08 -3.29
N ASN A 149 23.12 2.51 -4.41
CA ASN A 149 23.02 3.87 -4.92
C ASN A 149 21.53 4.29 -5.04
N PRO A 150 21.09 5.44 -4.48
CA PRO A 150 19.71 5.93 -4.55
C PRO A 150 19.14 5.97 -5.98
N GLU A 151 19.98 6.22 -6.99
CA GLU A 151 19.57 6.23 -8.39
C GLU A 151 19.17 4.84 -8.93
N LEU A 152 19.80 3.77 -8.42
CA LEU A 152 19.49 2.38 -8.77
C LEU A 152 18.27 1.85 -8.02
N ILE A 153 18.01 2.34 -6.80
CA ILE A 153 16.86 1.92 -5.97
C ILE A 153 15.54 2.46 -6.53
N MET A 154 15.51 3.66 -7.11
CA MET A 154 14.27 4.38 -7.45
C MET A 154 14.03 4.52 -8.96
N THR A 155 14.26 3.44 -9.71
CA THR A 155 13.87 3.39 -11.12
C THR A 155 12.34 3.33 -11.22
N LEU A 156 11.76 4.25 -12.01
CA LEU A 156 10.32 4.27 -12.25
C LEU A 156 9.88 3.07 -13.10
N PRO A 157 8.64 2.57 -12.92
CA PRO A 157 8.08 1.56 -13.81
C PRO A 157 8.01 2.08 -15.25
N GLU A 158 8.13 1.16 -16.20
CA GLU A 158 7.98 1.49 -17.62
C GLU A 158 6.54 1.87 -17.96
N SER A 159 6.39 2.87 -18.81
CA SER A 159 5.10 3.39 -19.28
C SER A 159 4.74 2.84 -20.65
N THR A 160 4.49 1.54 -20.72
CA THR A 160 4.08 0.87 -21.96
C THR A 160 2.56 0.70 -22.00
N ALA A 161 2.00 0.45 -23.20
CA ALA A 161 0.58 0.14 -23.34
C ALA A 161 0.18 -1.10 -22.51
N TYR A 162 1.08 -2.06 -22.34
CA TYR A 162 0.86 -3.23 -21.48
C TYR A 162 0.80 -2.84 -20.00
N ASN A 163 1.74 -2.03 -19.50
CA ASN A 163 1.77 -1.62 -18.09
C ASN A 163 0.66 -0.63 -17.72
N GLN A 164 -0.04 -0.06 -18.70
CA GLN A 164 -1.21 0.80 -18.50
C GLN A 164 -2.52 0.01 -18.43
N GLN A 165 -2.53 -1.28 -18.78
CA GLN A 165 -3.75 -2.09 -18.70
C GLN A 165 -4.10 -2.38 -17.23
N ILE A 166 -5.38 -2.20 -16.88
CA ILE A 166 -5.88 -2.53 -15.55
C ILE A 166 -5.81 -4.05 -15.36
N ILE A 167 -5.14 -4.49 -14.31
CA ILE A 167 -5.14 -5.91 -13.93
C ILE A 167 -6.50 -6.21 -13.30
N GLY A 168 -7.27 -7.11 -13.93
CA GLY A 168 -8.61 -7.46 -13.49
C GLY A 168 -8.69 -7.83 -12.02
N LEU A 169 -7.71 -8.60 -11.54
CA LEU A 169 -7.59 -8.99 -10.14
C LEU A 169 -7.48 -7.81 -9.17
N LEU A 170 -6.74 -6.77 -9.54
CA LEU A 170 -6.30 -5.70 -8.64
C LEU A 170 -7.18 -4.45 -8.73
N GLY A 171 -7.79 -4.23 -9.90
CA GLY A 171 -8.51 -2.99 -10.20
C GLY A 171 -7.60 -1.79 -10.49
N CYS A 172 -6.30 -1.98 -10.62
CA CYS A 172 -5.33 -0.97 -11.05
C CYS A 172 -4.28 -1.54 -12.01
N SER A 173 -3.56 -0.66 -12.69
CA SER A 173 -2.53 -1.03 -13.67
C SER A 173 -1.19 -1.46 -13.03
N PRO A 174 -0.36 -2.30 -13.70
CA PRO A 174 0.99 -2.63 -13.24
C PRO A 174 1.85 -1.37 -13.03
N GLU A 175 1.68 -0.35 -13.87
CA GLU A 175 2.37 0.93 -13.74
C GLU A 175 2.02 1.62 -12.43
N LEU A 176 0.72 1.71 -12.08
CA LEU A 176 0.29 2.31 -10.81
C LEU A 176 0.85 1.54 -9.61
N LEU A 177 0.77 0.21 -9.64
CA LEU A 177 1.30 -0.62 -8.57
C LEU A 177 2.82 -0.45 -8.40
N GLY A 178 3.55 -0.32 -9.51
CA GLY A 178 4.97 0.02 -9.52
C GLY A 178 5.27 1.38 -8.90
N LEU A 179 4.45 2.40 -9.18
CA LEU A 179 4.57 3.73 -8.58
C LEU A 179 4.33 3.68 -7.06
N ILE A 180 3.32 2.94 -6.59
CA ILE A 180 3.08 2.72 -5.15
C ILE A 180 4.29 2.04 -4.51
N SER A 181 4.88 1.04 -5.17
CA SER A 181 6.12 0.39 -4.73
C SER A 181 7.29 1.37 -4.62
N ASN A 182 7.44 2.32 -5.55
CA ASN A 182 8.47 3.36 -5.44
C ASN A 182 8.19 4.33 -4.28
N ILE A 183 6.93 4.66 -4.00
CA ILE A 183 6.58 5.49 -2.84
C ILE A 183 6.97 4.78 -1.54
N ASN A 184 6.72 3.46 -1.44
CA ASN A 184 7.15 2.65 -0.31
C ASN A 184 8.69 2.66 -0.15
N GLN A 185 9.44 2.44 -1.22
CA GLN A 185 10.91 2.48 -1.19
C GLN A 185 11.44 3.85 -0.76
N LEU A 186 10.82 4.92 -1.27
CA LEU A 186 11.16 6.28 -0.89
C LEU A 186 10.90 6.54 0.59
N ARG A 187 9.74 6.11 1.12
CA ARG A 187 9.42 6.21 2.54
C ARG A 187 10.47 5.50 3.40
N THR A 188 10.81 4.25 3.05
CA THR A 188 11.84 3.48 3.76
C THR A 188 13.18 4.19 3.75
N TRP A 189 13.62 4.64 2.57
CA TRP A 189 14.89 5.35 2.42
C TRP A 189 14.94 6.65 3.23
N LEU A 190 13.84 7.41 3.26
CA LEU A 190 13.72 8.64 4.05
C LEU A 190 13.79 8.38 5.55
N GLN A 191 13.25 7.25 6.02
CA GLN A 191 13.29 6.86 7.43
C GLN A 191 14.67 6.35 7.88
N THR A 192 15.47 5.79 6.96
CA THR A 192 16.80 5.22 7.27
C THR A 192 17.98 6.16 6.98
N THR A 193 17.75 7.31 6.34
CA THR A 193 18.82 8.23 5.90
C THR A 193 18.84 9.51 6.75
N ASN A 194 20.04 10.09 6.95
CA ASN A 194 20.20 11.33 7.71
C ASN A 194 19.35 12.50 7.11
N PRO A 195 18.55 13.21 7.94
CA PRO A 195 17.50 14.12 7.47
C PRO A 195 17.93 15.33 6.61
N PRO A 196 19.09 15.99 6.82
CA PRO A 196 19.44 17.21 6.06
C PRO A 196 19.76 16.95 4.59
N SER A 197 20.40 15.82 4.26
CA SER A 197 20.75 15.43 2.89
C SER A 197 19.63 14.66 2.18
N ALA A 198 18.77 13.97 2.95
CA ALA A 198 17.71 13.13 2.41
C ALA A 198 16.65 13.94 1.63
N ARG A 199 16.24 15.10 2.14
CA ARG A 199 15.17 15.91 1.52
C ARG A 199 15.53 16.42 0.13
N GLY A 200 16.75 16.93 -0.05
CA GLY A 200 17.24 17.43 -1.34
C GLY A 200 17.36 16.32 -2.38
N ALA A 201 17.84 15.15 -1.97
CA ALA A 201 17.98 14.00 -2.85
C ALA A 201 16.65 13.29 -3.17
N ALA A 202 15.67 13.28 -2.25
CA ALA A 202 14.33 12.73 -2.49
C ALA A 202 13.48 13.58 -3.46
N LEU A 203 13.68 14.89 -3.45
CA LEU A 203 12.81 15.84 -4.14
C LEU A 203 12.64 15.56 -5.65
N PRO A 204 13.71 15.33 -6.43
CA PRO A 204 13.57 14.96 -7.84
C PRO A 204 12.73 13.69 -8.07
N HIS A 205 12.87 12.69 -7.20
CA HIS A 205 12.10 11.43 -7.30
C HIS A 205 10.63 11.66 -6.99
N LEU A 206 10.32 12.42 -5.92
CA LEU A 206 8.94 12.82 -5.57
C LEU A 206 8.24 13.52 -6.74
N LEU A 207 8.91 14.50 -7.35
CA LEU A 207 8.37 15.26 -8.49
C LEU A 207 8.12 14.35 -9.70
N ARG A 208 9.01 13.38 -9.95
CA ARG A 208 8.88 12.44 -11.06
C ARG A 208 7.70 11.48 -10.84
N ILE A 209 7.55 10.93 -9.63
CA ILE A 209 6.41 10.07 -9.26
C ILE A 209 5.10 10.88 -9.34
N ARG A 210 5.07 12.10 -8.80
CA ARG A 210 3.90 13.00 -8.89
C ARG A 210 3.51 13.24 -10.35
N LYS A 211 4.46 13.64 -11.20
CA LYS A 211 4.19 13.87 -12.63
C LYS A 211 3.63 12.62 -13.30
N ARG A 212 4.19 11.44 -12.98
CA ARG A 212 3.71 10.15 -13.45
C ARG A 212 2.27 9.85 -13.03
N LEU A 213 1.92 10.08 -11.76
CA LEU A 213 0.57 9.85 -11.22
C LEU A 213 -0.47 10.82 -11.79
N LEU A 214 -0.09 12.08 -12.06
CA LEU A 214 -0.99 13.09 -12.63
C LEU A 214 -1.36 12.81 -14.09
N HIS A 215 -0.47 12.17 -14.85
CA HIS A 215 -0.68 11.85 -16.28
C HIS A 215 -0.83 10.35 -16.54
N LEU A 216 -1.05 9.56 -15.48
CA LEU A 216 -1.18 8.12 -15.59
C LEU A 216 -2.41 7.77 -16.41
N LYS A 217 -2.26 6.85 -17.37
CA LYS A 217 -3.36 6.22 -18.08
C LYS A 217 -3.59 4.83 -17.54
N GLN A 218 -4.84 4.48 -17.32
CA GLN A 218 -5.26 3.15 -16.93
C GLN A 218 -6.34 2.68 -17.91
N GLU A 219 -5.93 1.81 -18.83
CA GLU A 219 -6.75 1.33 -19.93
C GLU A 219 -7.50 0.07 -19.50
N ILE A 220 -8.81 0.03 -19.76
CA ILE A 220 -9.62 -1.15 -19.53
C ILE A 220 -9.37 -2.12 -20.68
N LEU A 221 -8.93 -3.33 -20.37
CA LEU A 221 -8.91 -4.45 -21.30
C LEU A 221 -9.85 -5.54 -20.78
N VAL A 222 -10.88 -5.85 -21.55
CA VAL A 222 -11.81 -6.94 -21.27
C VAL A 222 -11.62 -8.04 -22.31
N ARG A 223 -11.51 -9.29 -21.86
CA ARG A 223 -11.54 -10.48 -22.69
C ARG A 223 -12.84 -11.23 -22.42
N PRO A 224 -13.94 -10.86 -23.09
CA PRO A 224 -15.23 -11.49 -22.84
C PRO A 224 -15.19 -12.95 -23.28
N GLY A 225 -15.94 -13.79 -22.57
CA GLY A 225 -16.20 -15.15 -22.97
C GLY A 225 -17.26 -15.80 -22.08
N GLU A 226 -17.44 -17.12 -22.25
CA GLU A 226 -18.61 -17.83 -21.71
C GLU A 226 -18.69 -17.83 -20.19
N THR A 227 -17.56 -17.64 -19.51
CA THR A 227 -17.51 -17.62 -18.05
C THR A 227 -17.56 -16.21 -17.45
N SER A 228 -17.61 -15.18 -18.29
CA SER A 228 -17.56 -13.78 -17.85
C SER A 228 -18.77 -13.40 -16.99
N GLY A 229 -18.51 -12.73 -15.88
CA GLY A 229 -19.52 -12.15 -15.00
C GLY A 229 -20.03 -10.80 -15.49
N ALA A 230 -20.78 -10.09 -14.64
CA ALA A 230 -21.21 -8.72 -14.94
C ALA A 230 -20.02 -7.75 -14.90
N ILE A 231 -19.72 -7.10 -16.03
CA ILE A 231 -18.58 -6.18 -16.16
C ILE A 231 -19.10 -4.74 -16.22
N SER A 232 -18.79 -3.96 -15.18
CA SER A 232 -19.12 -2.54 -15.10
C SER A 232 -17.89 -1.69 -15.39
N HIS A 233 -17.84 -1.08 -16.59
CA HIS A 233 -16.77 -0.16 -16.98
C HIS A 233 -16.66 1.00 -16.00
N THR A 234 -17.79 1.57 -15.57
CA THR A 234 -17.84 2.64 -14.57
C THR A 234 -17.17 2.22 -13.27
N ARG A 235 -17.51 1.05 -12.71
CA ARG A 235 -16.89 0.55 -11.47
C ARG A 235 -15.38 0.32 -11.64
N ILE A 236 -14.95 -0.22 -12.78
CA ILE A 236 -13.53 -0.45 -13.08
C ILE A 236 -12.78 0.88 -13.13
N THR A 237 -13.29 1.87 -13.88
CA THR A 237 -12.69 3.21 -13.97
C THR A 237 -12.61 3.88 -12.60
N LEU A 238 -13.70 3.85 -11.83
CA LEU A 238 -13.73 4.44 -10.48
C LEU A 238 -12.74 3.76 -9.52
N THR A 239 -12.63 2.43 -9.56
CA THR A 239 -11.68 1.68 -8.72
C THR A 239 -10.24 2.07 -9.06
N ALA A 240 -9.90 2.09 -10.35
CA ALA A 240 -8.57 2.44 -10.83
C ALA A 240 -8.21 3.90 -10.46
N GLU A 241 -9.18 4.81 -10.59
CA GLU A 241 -9.01 6.22 -10.23
C GLU A 241 -8.84 6.41 -8.72
N LEU A 242 -9.57 5.65 -7.91
CA LEU A 242 -9.43 5.69 -6.45
C LEU A 242 -8.01 5.28 -6.01
N TYR A 243 -7.42 4.24 -6.62
CA TYR A 243 -6.01 3.89 -6.37
C TYR A 243 -5.05 5.02 -6.76
N ARG A 244 -5.31 5.72 -7.88
CA ARG A 244 -4.44 6.82 -8.36
C ARG A 244 -4.50 8.01 -7.41
N ILE A 245 -5.69 8.38 -6.95
CA ILE A 245 -5.94 9.42 -5.95
C ILE A 245 -5.24 9.06 -4.63
N ALA A 246 -5.43 7.84 -4.15
CA ALA A 246 -4.77 7.37 -2.93
C ALA A 246 -3.23 7.37 -3.07
N ALA A 247 -2.67 7.01 -4.23
CA ALA A 247 -1.23 7.10 -4.45
C ALA A 247 -0.71 8.55 -4.41
N LEU A 248 -1.48 9.53 -4.89
CA LEU A 248 -1.13 10.95 -4.77
C LEU A 248 -1.14 11.41 -3.30
N LEU A 249 -2.18 11.05 -2.54
CA LEU A 249 -2.27 11.35 -1.11
C LEU A 249 -1.13 10.69 -0.32
N TYR A 250 -0.84 9.42 -0.61
CA TYR A 250 0.24 8.69 0.04
C TYR A 250 1.62 9.29 -0.27
N LEU A 251 1.89 9.66 -1.54
CA LEU A 251 3.11 10.37 -1.92
C LEU A 251 3.28 11.67 -1.12
N PHE A 252 2.18 12.41 -0.95
CA PHE A 252 2.19 13.63 -0.15
C PHE A 252 2.50 13.34 1.33
N GLN A 253 1.88 12.32 1.93
CA GLN A 253 2.16 11.92 3.32
C GLN A 253 3.66 11.61 3.52
N VAL A 254 4.26 10.85 2.61
CA VAL A 254 5.70 10.52 2.66
C VAL A 254 6.57 11.78 2.60
N PHE A 255 6.20 12.78 1.80
CA PHE A 255 6.92 14.05 1.76
C PHE A 255 6.74 14.88 3.04
N ALA A 256 5.53 14.92 3.58
CA ALA A 256 5.19 15.74 4.74
C ALA A 256 5.77 15.22 6.06
N LEU A 257 6.09 13.93 6.14
CA LEU A 257 6.83 13.33 7.27
C LEU A 257 8.28 13.83 7.39
N LEU A 258 8.79 14.58 6.40
CA LEU A 258 10.13 15.16 6.48
C LEU A 258 10.16 16.34 7.46
N PRO A 259 11.06 16.31 8.47
CA PRO A 259 11.28 17.47 9.33
C PRO A 259 11.56 18.71 8.47
N SER A 260 10.79 19.78 8.68
CA SER A 260 11.15 21.08 8.13
C SER A 260 12.40 21.54 8.84
N THR A 261 13.43 21.96 8.10
CA THR A 261 14.74 22.41 8.61
C THR A 261 14.68 23.68 9.50
N HIS A 262 13.49 24.12 9.92
CA HIS A 262 13.32 25.31 10.74
C HIS A 262 13.55 25.13 12.25
N THR A 263 13.79 23.91 12.74
CA THR A 263 13.85 23.65 14.20
C THR A 263 15.26 23.43 14.77
N GLN A 264 16.30 24.02 14.18
CA GLN A 264 17.67 24.00 14.76
C GLN A 264 18.41 25.35 14.71
N ILE A 265 17.72 26.48 14.94
CA ILE A 265 18.42 27.77 15.20
C ILE A 265 18.14 28.31 16.62
N ALA A 266 17.33 27.65 17.45
CA ALA A 266 16.98 28.15 18.78
C ALA A 266 17.95 27.77 19.92
N THR A 267 19.06 27.04 19.66
CA THR A 267 19.98 26.58 20.73
C THR A 267 21.41 27.13 20.66
N LEU A 268 21.67 28.17 19.86
CA LEU A 268 22.97 28.86 19.86
C LEU A 268 22.92 30.34 20.27
N SER A 269 21.79 30.83 20.80
CA SER A 269 21.70 32.22 21.29
C SER A 269 21.78 32.36 22.82
N SER A 270 22.08 31.30 23.57
CA SER A 270 22.28 31.35 25.03
C SER A 270 23.75 31.19 25.43
N ALA A 271 24.66 31.85 24.70
CA ALA A 271 26.05 31.96 25.10
C ALA A 271 26.59 33.37 24.82
N THR A 272 26.01 34.36 25.48
CA THR A 272 26.69 35.64 25.73
C THR A 272 26.42 36.10 27.14
N THR A 273 27.38 35.85 28.05
CA THR A 273 27.66 36.79 29.15
C THR A 273 29.14 36.66 29.53
N SER A 274 29.99 37.55 29.01
CA SER A 274 31.02 38.22 29.81
C SER A 274 31.74 39.33 29.02
N GLN A 275 31.53 40.56 29.51
CA GLN A 275 32.50 41.65 29.68
C GLN A 275 33.06 42.48 28.48
N ALA A 276 32.58 43.73 28.50
CA ALA A 276 33.09 45.03 28.06
C ALA A 276 34.60 45.23 27.76
N HIS A 277 34.91 45.96 26.67
CA HIS A 277 35.37 47.38 26.67
C HIS A 277 35.53 47.93 25.21
N PRO A 278 35.55 49.26 24.98
CA PRO A 278 35.41 49.86 23.64
C PRO A 278 36.71 50.48 23.09
N SER A 279 36.93 50.45 21.76
CA SER A 279 37.64 51.53 21.03
C SER A 279 37.63 51.39 19.49
N THR A 280 37.18 52.48 18.84
CA THR A 280 37.69 53.16 17.63
C THR A 280 37.71 52.51 16.22
N LEU A 281 36.99 53.21 15.31
CA LEU A 281 37.22 53.52 13.87
C LEU A 281 37.98 52.54 12.95
N SER A 282 37.35 52.16 11.82
CA SER A 282 37.85 52.42 10.45
C SER A 282 36.93 51.83 9.35
N SER A 283 37.05 52.39 8.16
CA SER A 283 36.24 52.46 6.93
C SER A 283 36.26 51.27 5.92
N SER A 284 35.14 51.16 5.16
CA SER A 284 34.98 50.70 3.73
C SER A 284 34.97 49.19 3.38
N PRO A 285 34.43 48.75 2.21
CA PRO A 285 33.22 49.12 1.43
C PRO A 285 32.32 47.87 1.10
N PRO A 286 31.20 47.95 0.34
CA PRO A 286 30.25 46.83 0.23
C PRO A 286 30.64 45.85 -0.90
N SER A 287 30.77 44.56 -0.59
CA SER A 287 30.78 43.51 -1.60
C SER A 287 29.36 42.97 -1.80
N THR A 288 28.85 43.25 -2.99
CA THR A 288 27.72 42.57 -3.60
C THR A 288 27.92 41.06 -3.54
N SER A 289 27.13 40.39 -2.70
CA SER A 289 26.70 39.03 -3.00
C SER A 289 25.19 39.10 -3.18
N SER A 290 24.77 38.95 -4.43
CA SER A 290 23.41 38.58 -4.79
C SER A 290 23.12 37.25 -4.10
N SER A 291 22.63 37.34 -2.85
CA SER A 291 22.09 36.20 -2.13
C SER A 291 20.94 35.67 -2.97
N SER A 292 21.13 34.45 -3.43
CA SER A 292 20.20 33.60 -4.19
C SER A 292 18.97 33.24 -3.33
N ALA A 293 18.29 34.26 -2.82
CA ALA A 293 17.04 34.17 -2.10
C ALA A 293 15.88 33.92 -3.06
N VAL A 294 15.91 32.80 -3.80
CA VAL A 294 14.84 32.39 -4.72
C VAL A 294 14.74 30.86 -4.77
N TRP A 295 14.45 30.15 -3.65
CA TRP A 295 14.17 28.70 -3.75
C TRP A 295 13.15 28.11 -2.76
N TRP A 296 12.56 28.85 -1.81
CA TRP A 296 11.61 28.25 -0.85
C TRP A 296 10.12 28.36 -1.22
N ASN A 297 9.76 28.80 -2.44
CA ASN A 297 8.36 28.94 -2.84
C ASN A 297 7.79 27.86 -3.78
N THR A 298 8.50 26.75 -4.01
CA THR A 298 7.90 25.55 -4.64
C THR A 298 7.32 24.64 -3.57
N SER A 299 6.15 25.01 -3.04
CA SER A 299 5.31 24.06 -2.31
C SER A 299 4.92 22.96 -3.30
N LEU A 300 5.43 21.74 -3.13
CA LEU A 300 5.13 20.62 -4.03
C LEU A 300 3.63 20.34 -4.14
N VAL A 301 2.87 20.71 -3.10
CA VAL A 301 1.43 20.58 -2.98
C VAL A 301 0.99 21.64 -1.95
N GLY A 302 0.12 22.58 -2.33
CA GLY A 302 -0.53 23.48 -1.36
C GLY A 302 -1.55 22.70 -0.51
N SER A 303 -1.91 23.19 0.68
CA SER A 303 -3.01 22.60 1.47
C SER A 303 -4.32 22.51 0.66
N GLU A 304 -4.54 23.49 -0.23
CA GLU A 304 -5.68 23.54 -1.16
C GLU A 304 -5.65 22.41 -2.20
N ASP A 305 -4.47 21.99 -2.67
CA ASP A 305 -4.32 20.87 -3.61
C ASP A 305 -4.68 19.54 -2.93
N ILE A 306 -4.33 19.35 -1.66
CA ILE A 306 -4.64 18.12 -0.90
C ILE A 306 -6.13 18.02 -0.69
N ALA A 307 -6.75 19.10 -0.21
CA ALA A 307 -8.20 19.16 -0.03
C ALA A 307 -8.94 18.85 -1.34
N ASN A 308 -8.42 19.31 -2.48
CA ASN A 308 -8.97 18.98 -3.78
C ASN A 308 -8.84 17.49 -4.14
N ILE A 309 -7.68 16.88 -3.87
CA ILE A 309 -7.47 15.44 -4.10
C ILE A 309 -8.38 14.59 -3.19
N VAL A 310 -8.57 15.00 -1.92
CA VAL A 310 -9.49 14.33 -0.98
C VAL A 310 -10.93 14.41 -1.49
N ARG A 311 -11.39 15.59 -1.92
CA ARG A 311 -12.73 15.76 -2.51
C ARG A 311 -12.94 14.88 -3.75
N GLN A 312 -11.92 14.75 -4.60
CA GLN A 312 -11.98 13.81 -5.74
C GLN A 312 -12.15 12.36 -5.25
N GLY A 313 -11.39 11.95 -4.22
CA GLY A 313 -11.52 10.62 -3.62
C GLY A 313 -12.91 10.35 -3.06
N LEU A 314 -13.48 11.31 -2.34
CA LEU A 314 -14.85 11.23 -1.81
C LEU A 314 -15.90 11.15 -2.92
N ALA A 315 -15.76 11.95 -3.99
CA ALA A 315 -16.66 11.91 -5.13
C ALA A 315 -16.59 10.58 -5.91
N VAL A 316 -15.42 9.93 -5.94
CA VAL A 316 -15.28 8.57 -6.48
C VAL A 316 -15.95 7.54 -5.56
N LEU A 317 -15.74 7.65 -4.24
CA LEU A 317 -16.37 6.77 -3.27
C LEU A 317 -17.91 6.88 -3.27
N ASP A 318 -18.48 8.06 -3.51
CA ASP A 318 -19.94 8.25 -3.64
C ASP A 318 -20.55 7.46 -4.79
N GLN A 319 -19.77 7.27 -5.85
CA GLN A 319 -20.22 6.54 -7.03
C GLN A 319 -19.93 5.04 -6.93
N LEU A 320 -19.11 4.63 -5.97
CA LEU A 320 -18.83 3.23 -5.68
C LEU A 320 -19.83 2.71 -4.64
N GLU A 321 -20.76 1.86 -5.06
CA GLU A 321 -21.74 1.24 -4.15
C GLU A 321 -21.07 0.54 -2.95
N ILE A 322 -20.02 -0.25 -3.23
CA ILE A 322 -19.17 -0.88 -2.21
C ILE A 322 -17.72 -0.73 -2.66
N CYS A 323 -16.90 0.00 -1.89
CA CYS A 323 -15.46 0.05 -2.11
C CYS A 323 -14.83 -1.28 -1.67
N THR A 324 -14.24 -2.01 -2.62
CA THR A 324 -13.66 -3.35 -2.41
C THR A 324 -12.15 -3.33 -2.12
N SER A 325 -11.55 -2.16 -2.10
CA SER A 325 -10.10 -1.95 -1.99
C SER A 325 -9.78 -1.26 -0.66
N PRO A 326 -9.28 -1.99 0.36
CA PRO A 326 -9.05 -1.43 1.69
C PRO A 326 -8.00 -0.32 1.71
N TRP A 327 -6.89 -0.48 0.98
CA TRP A 327 -5.81 0.50 0.95
C TRP A 327 -6.25 1.90 0.50
N PRO A 328 -6.86 2.07 -0.70
CA PRO A 328 -7.20 3.41 -1.13
C PRO A 328 -8.36 4.02 -0.32
N LEU A 329 -9.28 3.20 0.22
CA LEU A 329 -10.30 3.65 1.17
C LEU A 329 -9.67 4.24 2.43
N PHE A 330 -8.72 3.53 3.01
CA PHE A 330 -7.98 3.96 4.20
C PHE A 330 -7.21 5.26 3.96
N ILE A 331 -6.48 5.35 2.85
CA ILE A 331 -5.70 6.55 2.53
C ILE A 331 -6.61 7.78 2.41
N VAL A 332 -7.74 7.68 1.69
CA VAL A 332 -8.68 8.80 1.59
C VAL A 332 -9.22 9.18 2.96
N ALA A 333 -9.66 8.20 3.76
CA ALA A 333 -10.21 8.42 5.09
C ALA A 333 -9.25 9.18 6.02
N CYS A 334 -7.98 8.77 6.05
CA CYS A 334 -6.95 9.42 6.89
C CYS A 334 -6.63 10.88 6.51
N ASN A 335 -7.05 11.34 5.32
CA ASN A 335 -6.85 12.71 4.86
C ASN A 335 -8.13 13.57 4.92
N VAL A 336 -9.24 13.03 5.42
CA VAL A 336 -10.47 13.81 5.66
C VAL A 336 -10.33 14.62 6.96
N SER A 337 -10.67 15.90 6.89
CA SER A 337 -10.52 16.84 8.02
C SER A 337 -11.84 17.30 8.63
N ASP A 338 -12.93 17.40 7.86
CA ASP A 338 -14.22 17.89 8.36
C ASP A 338 -15.13 16.77 8.88
N ASP A 339 -15.96 17.10 9.86
CA ASP A 339 -16.81 16.13 10.55
C ASP A 339 -17.86 15.50 9.62
N ALA A 340 -18.36 16.25 8.63
CA ALA A 340 -19.37 15.75 7.71
C ALA A 340 -18.80 14.61 6.84
N ASP A 341 -17.62 14.82 6.26
CA ASP A 341 -16.93 13.80 5.48
C ASP A 341 -16.40 12.66 6.38
N ARG A 342 -16.00 12.91 7.64
CA ARG A 342 -15.63 11.84 8.59
C ARG A 342 -16.81 10.90 8.87
N ILE A 343 -18.00 11.45 9.16
CA ILE A 343 -19.23 10.67 9.36
C ILE A 343 -19.54 9.81 8.12
N LYS A 344 -19.43 10.41 6.94
CA LYS A 344 -19.61 9.72 5.67
C LYS A 344 -18.62 8.58 5.47
N MET A 345 -17.34 8.79 5.77
CA MET A 345 -16.31 7.75 5.66
C MET A 345 -16.55 6.58 6.62
N VAL A 346 -17.00 6.84 7.85
CA VAL A 346 -17.42 5.78 8.78
C VAL A 346 -18.56 4.96 8.17
N GLY A 347 -19.58 5.62 7.62
CA GLY A 347 -20.69 4.94 6.93
C GLY A 347 -20.24 4.05 5.77
N ILE A 348 -19.30 4.52 4.94
CA ILE A 348 -18.73 3.76 3.81
C ILE A 348 -17.97 2.53 4.32
N ILE A 349 -17.11 2.68 5.33
CA ILE A 349 -16.31 1.58 5.90
C ILE A 349 -17.24 0.51 6.49
N GLU A 350 -18.24 0.90 7.25
CA GLU A 350 -19.19 -0.04 7.86
C GLU A 350 -20.05 -0.76 6.82
N ALA A 351 -20.55 -0.04 5.80
CA ALA A 351 -21.32 -0.62 4.71
C ALA A 351 -20.47 -1.66 3.95
N GLY A 352 -19.21 -1.32 3.67
CA GLY A 352 -18.23 -2.23 3.09
C GLY A 352 -18.02 -3.47 3.94
N GLY A 353 -17.79 -3.31 5.25
CA GLY A 353 -17.61 -4.41 6.19
C GLY A 353 -18.81 -5.36 6.25
N ARG A 354 -20.03 -4.82 6.32
CA ARG A 354 -21.28 -5.61 6.31
C ARG A 354 -21.47 -6.39 5.02
N ALA A 355 -21.25 -5.75 3.87
CA ALA A 355 -21.45 -6.37 2.57
C ALA A 355 -20.38 -7.42 2.25
N ARG A 356 -19.14 -7.21 2.70
CA ARG A 356 -17.99 -8.04 2.36
C ARG A 356 -17.74 -9.18 3.34
N ARG A 357 -18.14 -9.04 4.61
CA ARG A 357 -17.81 -9.98 5.70
C ARG A 357 -16.31 -10.28 5.79
N VAL A 358 -15.51 -9.21 5.71
CA VAL A 358 -14.04 -9.25 5.82
C VAL A 358 -13.65 -8.52 7.10
N GLY A 359 -13.00 -9.22 8.03
CA GLY A 359 -12.60 -8.66 9.33
C GLY A 359 -11.70 -7.43 9.22
N ASN A 360 -10.92 -7.33 8.14
CA ASN A 360 -10.04 -6.19 7.88
C ASN A 360 -10.74 -4.81 7.87
N TYR A 361 -12.03 -4.71 7.49
CA TYR A 361 -12.74 -3.42 7.52
C TYR A 361 -12.88 -2.85 8.94
N GLN A 362 -13.02 -3.72 9.94
CA GLN A 362 -13.11 -3.30 11.34
C GLN A 362 -11.77 -2.72 11.79
N VAL A 363 -10.67 -3.39 11.45
CA VAL A 363 -9.30 -2.95 11.76
C VAL A 363 -9.00 -1.60 11.09
N VAL A 364 -9.30 -1.49 9.79
CA VAL A 364 -9.17 -0.24 9.01
C VAL A 364 -9.98 0.90 9.64
N GLY A 365 -11.24 0.65 10.02
CA GLY A 365 -12.11 1.64 10.65
C GLY A 365 -11.57 2.16 11.99
N SER A 366 -11.15 1.25 12.87
CA SER A 366 -10.56 1.59 14.17
C SER A 366 -9.29 2.44 14.00
N LEU A 367 -8.43 2.08 13.05
CA LEU A 367 -7.18 2.79 12.79
C LEU A 367 -7.42 4.19 12.20
N VAL A 368 -8.39 4.36 11.30
CA VAL A 368 -8.80 5.68 10.78
C VAL A 368 -9.23 6.59 11.92
N GLN A 369 -10.07 6.10 12.83
CA GLN A 369 -10.51 6.88 13.99
C GLN A 369 -9.36 7.25 14.92
N ALA A 370 -8.40 6.33 15.12
CA ALA A 370 -7.19 6.61 15.89
C ALA A 370 -6.33 7.72 15.23
N VAL A 371 -6.21 7.72 13.89
CA VAL A 371 -5.53 8.77 13.14
C VAL A 371 -6.22 10.12 13.33
N TRP A 372 -7.54 10.20 13.17
CA TRP A 372 -8.30 11.44 13.40
C TRP A 372 -8.12 11.96 14.82
N LYS A 373 -8.24 11.08 15.82
CA LYS A 373 -8.01 11.45 17.22
C LYS A 373 -6.60 12.03 17.45
N ARG A 374 -5.57 11.43 16.85
CA ARG A 374 -4.20 11.94 16.96
C ARG A 374 -4.01 13.28 16.25
N GLN A 375 -4.63 13.46 15.08
CA GLN A 375 -4.60 14.72 14.34
C GLN A 375 -5.26 15.84 15.15
N ASP A 376 -6.43 15.60 15.73
CA ASP A 376 -7.20 16.58 16.52
C ASP A 376 -6.43 17.00 17.79
N LEU A 377 -5.82 16.04 18.49
CA LEU A 377 -4.97 16.34 19.66
C LEU A 377 -3.76 17.21 19.29
N ALA A 378 -3.06 16.86 18.21
CA ALA A 378 -1.88 17.60 17.76
C ALA A 378 -2.23 18.99 17.20
N ALA A 379 -3.42 19.19 16.62
CA ALA A 379 -3.92 20.50 16.21
C ALA A 379 -4.15 21.41 17.42
N ASN A 380 -4.77 20.87 18.48
CA ASN A 380 -5.02 21.58 19.74
C ASN A 380 -3.72 21.99 20.43
N GLU A 381 -2.71 21.11 20.47
CA GLU A 381 -1.40 21.39 21.08
C GLU A 381 -0.64 22.53 20.36
N ARG A 382 -0.84 22.71 19.05
CA ARG A 382 -0.13 23.72 18.25
C ARG A 382 -0.81 25.10 18.26
N GLY A 383 -1.96 25.27 18.92
CA GLY A 383 -2.64 26.57 19.04
C GLY A 383 -3.10 27.19 17.71
N GLU A 384 -3.47 26.34 16.74
CA GLU A 384 -3.98 26.63 15.39
C GLU A 384 -3.50 27.90 14.66
N LYS A 385 -2.66 27.69 13.63
CA LYS A 385 -2.83 28.30 12.29
C LYS A 385 -2.35 27.33 11.20
N GLY A 386 -3.28 26.58 10.61
CA GLY A 386 -3.25 26.14 9.19
C GLY A 386 -2.17 25.16 8.71
N GLY A 387 -1.39 24.55 9.60
CA GLY A 387 -0.42 23.51 9.21
C GLY A 387 -1.06 22.13 9.22
N LEU A 388 -1.05 21.42 8.09
CA LEU A 388 -1.52 20.04 8.01
C LEU A 388 -0.71 19.16 8.97
N VAL A 389 -1.38 18.56 9.96
CA VAL A 389 -0.77 17.57 10.85
C VAL A 389 -0.79 16.21 10.14
N VAL A 390 0.37 15.76 9.69
CA VAL A 390 0.53 14.41 9.14
C VAL A 390 0.94 13.46 10.26
N VAL A 391 0.13 12.44 10.47
CA VAL A 391 0.37 11.36 11.43
C VAL A 391 0.78 10.12 10.64
N ASP A 392 1.93 9.53 10.95
CA ASP A 392 2.21 8.17 10.48
C ASP A 392 1.39 7.21 11.34
N TRP A 393 0.34 6.63 10.75
CA TRP A 393 -0.55 5.71 11.46
C TRP A 393 0.19 4.50 12.04
N ARG A 394 1.36 4.13 11.49
CA ARG A 394 2.17 3.01 11.99
C ARG A 394 2.71 3.27 13.39
N ASP A 395 2.82 4.52 13.79
CA ASP A 395 3.24 4.91 15.14
C ASP A 395 2.10 4.77 16.16
N LEU A 396 0.86 4.55 15.70
CA LEU A 396 -0.31 4.33 16.54
C LEU A 396 -0.52 2.85 16.88
N ILE A 397 0.18 1.94 16.20
CA ILE A 397 0.15 0.50 16.47
C ILE A 397 1.05 0.22 17.68
N GLU A 398 0.50 -0.42 18.72
CA GLU A 398 1.25 -0.74 19.93
C GLU A 398 2.33 -1.80 19.65
N GLU A 399 3.39 -1.81 20.47
CA GLU A 399 4.42 -2.85 20.35
C GLU A 399 3.84 -4.23 20.64
N GLY A 400 3.95 -5.14 19.67
CA GLY A 400 3.39 -6.49 19.76
C GLY A 400 2.00 -6.64 19.13
N GLU A 401 1.33 -5.54 18.78
CA GLU A 401 0.15 -5.59 17.92
C GLU A 401 0.55 -5.90 16.48
N MET A 402 -0.25 -6.72 15.81
CA MET A 402 0.02 -7.15 14.45
C MET A 402 -0.34 -6.06 13.45
N MET A 403 0.50 -5.92 12.43
CA MET A 403 0.26 -4.92 11.39
C MET A 403 -1.02 -5.27 10.60
N PRO A 404 -1.91 -4.29 10.40
CA PRO A 404 -3.11 -4.49 9.59
C PRO A 404 -2.72 -4.81 8.14
N SER A 405 -3.52 -5.66 7.50
CA SER A 405 -3.35 -5.93 6.08
C SER A 405 -4.06 -4.85 5.26
N PHE A 406 -3.43 -4.34 4.21
CA PHE A 406 -4.07 -3.44 3.24
C PHE A 406 -4.28 -4.11 1.88
N ILE A 407 -4.24 -5.43 1.88
CA ILE A 407 -4.38 -6.30 0.72
C ILE A 407 -5.86 -6.43 0.35
#